data_AF-A0A957Q9C1-F1
#
_entry.id   AF-A0A957Q9C1-F1
#
_cell.length_a   1.000
_cell.length_b   1.000
_cell.length_c   1.000
_cell.angle_alpha   90.00
_cell.angle_beta   90.00
_cell.angle_gamma   90.00
#
_symmetry.space_group_name_H-M   'P 1'
#
loop_
_entity.id
_entity.type
_entity.pdbx_description
1 polymer ?
#
loop_
_entity_poly.entity_id
_entity_poly.type
_entity_poly.pdbx_seq_one_letter_code
_entity_poly.pdbx_strand_id
1 'polypeptide(L)'
;DWDREVDYHKPKRKPKAKPTDAEIIQALADEAVGLEGGFQITYTPARYEANFLRDSTRAFFDQALITDILAQVKGGKEASVYRCTAHASTGKQLLAAKVYRPRQFRNLRNDKLYREGRDILKADGRPAKKSDHRLMRALNKKTNFGVQTAHTSWLMHEFNTLARLYAAGAAVPEPIASSDNAILMAYVGDQNTAAPTLNEIGLARDEATPLFEKVIHNILLMLQLGWIHGDLSAYNILYWAGEITLIDFPQITDSASNPHAHFILERDITRVCDYFSRQGVPCDPKSITQQLWQNYNPIDEKARLADWSMAQLQEEEAQ
;
A
#
# COMPACT_ATOMS: atom_id res chain seq x y z
N ASP A 1 82.29 9.80 5.39
CA ASP A 1 81.49 8.85 6.18
C ASP A 1 80.36 9.61 6.85
N TRP A 2 79.38 10.01 6.04
CA TRP A 2 78.15 10.71 6.42
C TRP A 2 77.13 10.37 5.34
N ASP A 3 76.19 9.50 5.68
CA ASP A 3 74.78 9.51 5.25
C ASP A 3 74.14 8.16 5.63
N ARG A 4 73.55 8.13 6.83
CA ARG A 4 72.54 7.13 7.19
C ARG A 4 71.20 7.83 7.23
N GLU A 5 70.42 7.65 6.18
CA GLU A 5 69.01 8.03 6.09
C GLU A 5 68.20 7.24 7.13
N VAL A 6 67.53 7.96 8.03
CA VAL A 6 66.65 7.37 9.04
C VAL A 6 65.22 7.42 8.51
N ASP A 7 64.69 6.25 8.16
CA ASP A 7 63.35 6.09 7.58
C ASP A 7 62.26 6.35 8.64
N TYR A 8 61.62 7.52 8.58
CA TYR A 8 60.49 7.89 9.44
C TYR A 8 59.18 7.25 8.93
N HIS A 9 58.88 6.06 9.43
CA HIS A 9 57.55 5.46 9.28
C HIS A 9 56.48 6.26 10.03
N LYS A 10 55.64 7.02 9.30
CA LYS A 10 54.43 7.66 9.86
C LYS A 10 53.44 6.61 10.38
N PRO A 11 52.88 6.75 11.59
CA PRO A 11 51.90 5.80 12.10
C PRO A 11 50.61 5.85 11.26
N LYS A 12 50.20 4.69 10.73
CA LYS A 12 48.93 4.55 10.01
C LYS A 12 47.77 4.85 10.96
N ARG A 13 46.99 5.90 10.67
CA ARG A 13 45.74 6.21 11.39
C ARG A 13 44.80 5.00 11.30
N LYS A 14 44.42 4.45 12.46
CA LYS A 14 43.38 3.40 12.52
C LYS A 14 42.07 3.96 11.93
N PRO A 15 41.36 3.20 11.08
CA PRO A 15 40.06 3.64 10.58
C PRO A 15 39.10 3.79 11.76
N LYS A 16 38.39 4.94 11.82
CA LYS A 16 37.32 5.14 12.82
C LYS A 16 36.30 4.01 12.66
N ALA A 17 35.90 3.40 13.77
CA ALA A 17 34.84 2.40 13.77
C ALA A 17 33.58 3.02 13.13
N LYS A 18 32.91 2.26 12.27
CA LYS A 18 31.62 2.69 11.74
C LYS A 18 30.64 2.78 12.92
N PRO A 19 29.88 3.88 13.04
CA PRO A 19 28.90 4.00 14.11
C PRO A 19 27.93 2.82 14.04
N THR A 20 27.62 2.27 15.19
CA THR A 20 26.64 1.20 15.34
C THR A 20 25.26 1.71 14.98
N ASP A 21 24.36 0.80 14.59
CA ASP A 21 22.98 1.18 14.25
C ASP A 21 22.32 1.96 15.41
N ALA A 22 22.63 1.62 16.66
CA ALA A 22 22.16 2.35 17.85
C ALA A 22 22.67 3.80 17.94
N GLU A 23 23.93 4.03 17.57
CA GLU A 23 24.55 5.38 17.59
C GLU A 23 24.04 6.25 16.44
N ILE A 24 23.78 5.65 15.27
CA ILE A 24 23.15 6.35 14.14
C ILE A 24 21.72 6.75 14.51
N ILE A 25 20.97 5.85 15.13
CA ILE A 25 19.60 6.10 15.62
C ILE A 25 19.59 7.20 16.70
N GLN A 26 20.56 7.19 17.62
CA GLN A 26 20.67 8.23 18.65
C GLN A 26 21.02 9.59 18.05
N ALA A 27 21.93 9.64 17.07
CA ALA A 27 22.29 10.89 16.39
C ALA A 27 21.10 11.47 15.60
N LEU A 28 20.30 10.62 14.93
CA LEU A 28 19.06 11.03 14.26
C LEU A 28 17.99 11.49 15.26
N ALA A 29 17.91 10.87 16.43
CA ALA A 29 17.00 11.27 17.50
C ALA A 29 17.38 12.64 18.08
N ASP A 30 18.68 12.91 18.27
CA ASP A 30 19.18 14.18 18.80
C ASP A 30 19.07 15.32 17.77
N GLU A 31 19.18 15.03 16.47
CA GLU A 31 18.97 16.00 15.38
C GLU A 31 17.47 16.36 15.20
N ALA A 32 16.56 15.42 15.49
CA ALA A 32 15.11 15.63 15.41
C ALA A 32 14.53 16.52 16.54
N VAL A 33 15.22 16.64 17.67
CA VAL A 33 14.81 17.52 18.81
C VAL A 33 15.04 19.00 18.48
N GLY A 34 15.86 19.32 17.46
CA GLY A 34 16.31 20.68 17.16
C GLY A 34 15.40 21.55 16.29
N LEU A 35 14.34 21.02 15.68
CA LEU A 35 13.46 21.75 14.74
C LEU A 35 11.98 21.34 14.89
N GLU A 36 11.42 21.49 16.10
CA GLU A 36 10.02 21.13 16.38
C GLU A 36 9.01 22.21 15.91
N GLY A 37 8.59 22.12 14.66
CA GLY A 37 7.28 22.60 14.25
C GLY A 37 6.18 21.62 14.67
N GLY A 38 5.53 21.88 15.80
CA GLY A 38 4.08 21.74 16.04
C GLY A 38 3.32 20.42 15.84
N PHE A 39 3.90 19.33 15.30
CA PHE A 39 3.13 18.10 15.07
C PHE A 39 3.01 17.27 16.36
N GLN A 40 2.07 17.67 17.21
CA GLN A 40 1.64 16.94 18.41
C GLN A 40 0.54 15.94 18.02
N ILE A 41 0.70 14.70 18.46
CA ILE A 41 -0.26 13.62 18.20
C ILE A 41 -0.96 13.20 19.50
N THR A 42 -2.28 12.99 19.46
CA THR A 42 -3.11 12.54 20.59
C THR A 42 -2.86 11.07 20.92
N TYR A 43 -2.71 10.22 19.89
CA TYR A 43 -2.37 8.82 20.07
C TYR A 43 -1.02 8.70 20.77
N THR A 44 -0.94 7.86 21.81
CA THR A 44 0.29 7.59 22.55
C THR A 44 0.89 6.26 22.10
N PRO A 45 1.76 6.24 21.08
CA PRO A 45 2.43 5.02 20.62
C PRO A 45 3.43 4.49 21.66
N ALA A 46 3.77 3.21 21.56
CA ALA A 46 4.91 2.67 22.29
C ALA A 46 6.19 3.44 21.93
N ARG A 47 7.13 3.58 22.87
CA ARG A 47 8.33 4.44 22.73
C ARG A 47 9.13 4.20 21.44
N TYR A 48 9.19 2.96 20.96
CA TYR A 48 9.89 2.59 19.72
C TYR A 48 9.08 2.85 18.43
N GLU A 49 7.77 3.04 18.52
CA GLU A 49 6.87 3.30 17.39
C GLU A 49 6.63 4.80 17.19
N ALA A 50 6.84 5.62 18.23
CA ALA A 50 6.57 7.06 18.22
C ALA A 50 7.29 7.81 17.08
N ASN A 51 8.62 7.68 17.01
CA ASN A 51 9.41 8.36 15.98
C ASN A 51 9.05 7.84 14.60
N PHE A 52 8.96 6.51 14.45
CA PHE A 52 8.63 5.90 13.16
C PHE A 52 7.25 6.34 12.63
N LEU A 53 6.24 6.42 13.50
CA LEU A 53 4.92 6.90 13.14
C LEU A 53 4.95 8.37 12.74
N ARG A 54 5.61 9.23 13.54
CA ARG A 54 5.76 10.66 13.23
C ARG A 54 6.46 10.84 11.89
N ASP A 55 7.61 10.21 11.68
CA ASP A 55 8.39 10.32 10.43
C ASP A 55 7.59 9.85 9.22
N SER A 56 6.87 8.73 9.34
CA SER A 56 6.08 8.17 8.24
C SER A 56 4.87 9.03 7.86
N THR A 57 4.36 9.85 8.78
CA THR A 57 3.16 10.69 8.58
C THR A 57 3.48 12.18 8.49
N ARG A 58 4.74 12.57 8.71
CA ARG A 58 5.19 13.95 8.74
C ARG A 58 4.86 14.70 7.45
N ALA A 59 5.05 14.05 6.30
CA ALA A 59 4.71 14.62 5.00
C ALA A 59 3.23 15.02 4.90
N PHE A 60 2.31 14.24 5.50
CA PHE A 60 0.88 14.57 5.50
C PHE A 60 0.55 15.76 6.39
N PHE A 61 1.28 15.92 7.50
CA PHE A 61 1.14 17.09 8.36
C PHE A 61 1.70 18.35 7.68
N ASP A 62 2.91 18.29 7.12
CA ASP A 62 3.55 19.43 6.47
C ASP A 62 2.79 19.91 5.23
N GLN A 63 2.08 19.01 4.54
CA GLN A 63 1.17 19.33 3.43
C GLN A 63 -0.21 19.82 3.90
N ALA A 64 -0.43 19.98 5.20
CA ALA A 64 -1.72 20.34 5.79
C ALA A 64 -2.86 19.43 5.31
N LEU A 65 -2.63 18.10 5.31
CA LEU A 65 -3.66 17.08 5.04
C LEU A 65 -4.23 16.51 6.34
N ILE A 66 -3.39 16.37 7.37
CA ILE A 66 -3.79 15.95 8.72
C ILE A 66 -3.32 16.97 9.75
N THR A 67 -4.04 17.04 10.87
CA THR A 67 -3.68 17.87 12.03
C THR A 67 -3.30 17.05 13.25
N ASP A 68 -3.79 15.82 13.35
CA ASP A 68 -3.59 14.95 14.51
C ASP A 68 -3.70 13.46 14.13
N ILE A 69 -3.08 12.58 14.92
CA ILE A 69 -3.29 11.12 14.90
C ILE A 69 -4.02 10.76 16.19
N LEU A 70 -5.26 10.30 16.08
CA LEU A 70 -6.16 10.08 17.22
C LEU A 70 -5.99 8.70 17.85
N ALA A 71 -5.92 7.65 17.03
CA ALA A 71 -5.90 6.28 17.52
C ALA A 71 -5.33 5.30 16.48
N GLN A 72 -4.79 4.17 16.96
CA GLN A 72 -4.57 3.00 16.11
C GLN A 72 -5.88 2.24 15.91
N VAL A 73 -6.24 2.01 14.65
CA VAL A 73 -7.46 1.32 14.23
C VAL A 73 -7.20 -0.18 14.13
N LYS A 74 -6.12 -0.56 13.45
CA LYS A 74 -5.74 -1.95 13.23
C LYS A 74 -4.23 -2.07 13.27
N GLY A 75 -3.73 -2.93 14.15
CA GLY A 75 -2.33 -3.33 14.18
C GLY A 75 -2.09 -4.54 13.28
N GLY A 76 -1.01 -4.53 12.52
CA GLY A 76 -0.62 -5.65 11.67
C GLY A 76 0.89 -5.88 11.68
N LYS A 77 1.29 -7.08 11.24
CA LYS A 77 2.70 -7.47 11.08
C LYS A 77 3.39 -6.66 9.99
N GLU A 78 2.63 -6.23 8.98
CA GLU A 78 3.17 -5.56 7.78
C GLU A 78 2.84 -4.09 7.73
N ALA A 79 1.67 -3.70 8.24
CA ALA A 79 1.24 -2.31 8.35
C ALA A 79 0.33 -2.13 9.55
N SER A 80 0.26 -0.90 10.06
CA SER A 80 -0.76 -0.45 11.01
C SER A 80 -1.60 0.64 10.36
N VAL A 81 -2.89 0.68 10.66
CA VAL A 81 -3.80 1.73 10.22
C VAL A 81 -4.12 2.64 11.40
N TYR A 82 -4.02 3.94 11.20
CA TYR A 82 -4.30 4.97 12.19
C TYR A 82 -5.43 5.88 11.73
N ARG A 83 -6.28 6.30 12.66
CA ARG A 83 -7.29 7.32 12.44
C ARG A 83 -6.68 8.69 12.73
N CYS A 84 -6.81 9.59 11.78
CA CYS A 84 -6.24 10.94 11.83
C CYS A 84 -7.36 11.98 11.75
N THR A 85 -7.18 13.11 12.43
CA THR A 85 -7.99 14.30 12.19
C THR A 85 -7.52 14.91 10.88
N ALA A 86 -8.46 15.09 9.96
CA ALA A 86 -8.16 15.70 8.67
C ALA A 86 -8.04 17.23 8.85
N HIS A 87 -7.18 17.85 8.04
CA HIS A 87 -7.15 19.30 7.95
C HIS A 87 -8.37 19.79 7.13
N ALA A 88 -8.87 20.99 7.44
CA ALA A 88 -10.08 21.54 6.82
C ALA A 88 -10.01 21.65 5.28
N SER A 89 -8.80 21.80 4.72
CA SER A 89 -8.56 21.84 3.26
C SER A 89 -8.96 20.55 2.54
N THR A 90 -9.05 19.42 3.25
CA THR A 90 -9.41 18.13 2.65
C THR A 90 -10.92 17.97 2.45
N GLY A 91 -11.74 18.84 3.05
CA GLY A 91 -13.20 18.71 3.06
C GLY A 91 -13.72 17.50 3.86
N LYS A 92 -12.84 16.81 4.61
CA LYS A 92 -13.17 15.65 5.45
C LYS A 92 -12.93 15.96 6.91
N GLN A 93 -13.54 15.18 7.80
CA GLN A 93 -13.27 15.26 9.25
C GLN A 93 -12.17 14.28 9.67
N LEU A 94 -12.18 13.08 9.09
CA LEU A 94 -11.29 11.97 9.45
C LEU A 94 -10.62 11.38 8.22
N LEU A 95 -9.38 10.95 8.39
CA LEU A 95 -8.59 10.20 7.40
C LEU A 95 -7.96 8.97 8.04
N ALA A 96 -7.61 8.00 7.20
CA ALA A 96 -6.87 6.80 7.59
C ALA A 96 -5.44 6.88 7.07
N ALA A 97 -4.46 6.73 7.95
CA ALA A 97 -3.06 6.56 7.56
C ALA A 97 -2.65 5.08 7.71
N LYS A 98 -2.43 4.38 6.60
CA LYS A 98 -1.85 3.03 6.57
C LYS A 98 -0.33 3.15 6.52
N VAL A 99 0.33 2.85 7.63
CA VAL A 99 1.78 2.97 7.80
C VAL A 99 2.43 1.59 7.77
N TYR A 100 3.34 1.38 6.81
CA TYR A 100 3.99 0.10 6.57
C TYR A 100 5.21 -0.10 7.47
N ARG A 101 5.26 -1.21 8.20
CA ARG A 101 6.40 -1.52 9.09
C ARG A 101 7.66 -1.83 8.28
N PRO A 102 8.86 -1.37 8.71
CA PRO A 102 10.12 -1.72 8.06
C PRO A 102 10.35 -3.23 7.98
N ARG A 103 11.07 -3.71 6.96
CA ARG A 103 11.28 -5.15 6.70
C ARG A 103 11.94 -5.93 7.84
N GLN A 104 12.71 -5.26 8.69
CA GLN A 104 13.30 -5.87 9.90
C GLN A 104 12.22 -6.40 10.86
N PHE A 105 10.98 -5.95 10.72
CA PHE A 105 9.81 -6.36 11.49
C PHE A 105 8.85 -7.29 10.72
N ARG A 106 9.19 -7.71 9.47
CA ARG A 106 8.32 -8.54 8.63
C ARG A 106 8.76 -10.02 8.64
N ASN A 107 7.93 -10.91 9.17
CA ASN A 107 8.02 -12.34 8.91
C ASN A 107 7.42 -12.64 7.53
N LEU A 108 8.23 -12.59 6.47
CA LEU A 108 7.80 -12.89 5.11
C LEU A 108 7.47 -14.40 4.95
N ARG A 109 6.20 -14.76 4.76
CA ARG A 109 5.78 -16.07 4.22
C ARG A 109 5.37 -15.88 2.74
N ASN A 110 6.18 -16.42 1.82
CA ASN A 110 5.92 -16.70 0.40
C ASN A 110 4.96 -15.76 -0.40
N ASP A 111 5.38 -14.52 -0.65
CA ASP A 111 4.74 -13.59 -1.61
C ASP A 111 5.12 -13.85 -3.09
N LYS A 112 5.92 -14.87 -3.40
CA LYS A 112 6.51 -15.03 -4.74
C LYS A 112 5.45 -15.21 -5.84
N LEU A 113 4.34 -15.87 -5.51
CA LEU A 113 3.24 -16.19 -6.44
C LEU A 113 2.52 -14.93 -6.98
N TYR A 114 2.43 -13.86 -6.18
CA TYR A 114 1.67 -12.64 -6.52
C TYR A 114 2.54 -11.53 -7.13
N ARG A 115 3.86 -11.75 -7.22
CA ARG A 115 4.82 -10.74 -7.70
C ARG A 115 5.31 -10.99 -9.13
N GLU A 116 5.10 -12.19 -9.66
CA GLU A 116 5.45 -12.51 -11.04
C GLU A 116 4.55 -11.73 -12.00
N GLY A 117 5.16 -10.86 -12.83
CA GLY A 117 4.47 -9.99 -13.78
C GLY A 117 4.45 -8.50 -13.44
N ARG A 118 4.81 -8.08 -12.21
CA ARG A 118 4.79 -6.65 -11.81
C ARG A 118 6.00 -5.85 -12.30
N ASP A 119 5.73 -4.67 -12.85
CA ASP A 119 6.76 -3.66 -13.14
C ASP A 119 7.31 -3.03 -11.84
N ILE A 120 8.61 -2.76 -11.84
CA ILE A 120 9.28 -2.06 -10.73
C ILE A 120 9.10 -0.56 -10.97
N LEU A 121 8.61 0.19 -10.00
CA LEU A 121 8.41 1.65 -10.11
C LEU A 121 9.61 2.41 -9.53
N LYS A 122 9.89 3.58 -10.09
CA LYS A 122 10.80 4.58 -9.54
C LYS A 122 10.09 5.42 -8.47
N ALA A 123 10.85 6.25 -7.74
CA ALA A 123 10.30 7.13 -6.71
C ALA A 123 9.30 8.17 -7.26
N ASP A 124 9.38 8.47 -8.56
CA ASP A 124 8.45 9.33 -9.29
C ASP A 124 7.18 8.60 -9.80
N GLY A 125 7.00 7.32 -9.44
CA GLY A 125 5.84 6.51 -9.84
C GLY A 125 5.93 5.89 -11.24
N ARG A 126 7.00 6.15 -12.02
CA ARG A 126 7.15 5.62 -13.38
C ARG A 126 7.80 4.23 -13.41
N PRO A 127 7.48 3.35 -14.39
CA PRO A 127 8.16 2.06 -14.54
C PRO A 127 9.66 2.20 -14.77
N ALA A 128 10.45 1.40 -14.04
CA ALA A 128 11.89 1.26 -14.22
C ALA A 128 12.18 0.50 -15.51
N LYS A 129 13.09 1.04 -16.32
CA LYS A 129 13.49 0.42 -17.58
C LYS A 129 14.55 -0.64 -17.31
N LYS A 130 14.62 -1.68 -18.14
CA LYS A 130 15.70 -2.70 -18.08
C LYS A 130 17.10 -2.08 -18.19
N SER A 131 17.22 -0.89 -18.78
CA SER A 131 18.45 -0.11 -18.88
C SER A 131 18.88 0.57 -17.58
N ASP A 132 18.06 0.58 -16.53
CA ASP A 132 18.41 1.13 -15.21
C ASP A 132 19.35 0.17 -14.43
N HIS A 133 20.52 -0.13 -15.00
CA HIS A 133 21.45 -1.16 -14.51
C HIS A 133 21.89 -0.95 -13.05
N ARG A 134 22.01 0.30 -12.59
CA ARG A 134 22.39 0.62 -11.20
C ARG A 134 21.30 0.21 -10.21
N LEU A 135 20.04 0.49 -10.56
CA LEU A 135 18.86 0.12 -9.77
C LEU A 135 18.68 -1.41 -9.76
N MET A 136 18.73 -2.05 -10.93
CA MET A 136 18.60 -3.50 -11.05
C MET A 136 19.71 -4.25 -10.29
N ARG A 137 20.94 -3.73 -10.31
CA ARG A 137 22.06 -4.31 -9.56
C ARG A 137 21.88 -4.15 -8.05
N ALA A 138 21.37 -3.02 -7.57
CA ALA A 138 21.11 -2.79 -6.15
C ALA A 138 20.00 -3.71 -5.61
N LEU A 139 18.94 -3.91 -6.41
CA LEU A 139 17.84 -4.83 -6.11
C LEU A 139 18.30 -6.29 -6.07
N ASN A 140 19.03 -6.73 -7.10
CA ASN A 140 19.57 -8.09 -7.17
C ASN A 140 20.54 -8.39 -6.02
N LYS A 141 21.34 -7.40 -5.61
CA LYS A 141 22.27 -7.51 -4.48
C LYS A 141 21.62 -7.29 -3.11
N LYS A 142 20.32 -6.97 -3.05
CA LYS A 142 19.58 -6.67 -1.81
C LYS A 142 20.29 -5.66 -0.90
N THR A 143 20.90 -4.62 -1.48
CA THR A 143 21.53 -3.55 -0.68
C THR A 143 20.46 -2.78 0.10
N ASN A 144 20.82 -2.07 1.19
CA ASN A 144 19.86 -1.26 1.95
C ASN A 144 19.08 -0.29 1.04
N PHE A 145 19.78 0.38 0.12
CA PHE A 145 19.17 1.22 -0.92
C PHE A 145 18.21 0.43 -1.83
N GLY A 146 18.62 -0.74 -2.32
CA GLY A 146 17.75 -1.58 -3.16
C GLY A 146 16.49 -2.05 -2.42
N VAL A 147 16.62 -2.40 -1.14
CA VAL A 147 15.49 -2.79 -0.28
C VAL A 147 14.52 -1.64 -0.06
N GLN A 148 15.04 -0.42 0.21
CA GLN A 148 14.24 0.79 0.36
C GLN A 148 13.51 1.14 -0.94
N THR A 149 14.21 1.16 -2.08
CA THR A 149 13.58 1.46 -3.38
C THR A 149 12.51 0.44 -3.76
N ALA A 150 12.73 -0.85 -3.52
CA ALA A 150 11.68 -1.85 -3.72
C ALA A 150 10.49 -1.67 -2.75
N HIS A 151 10.71 -1.14 -1.55
CA HIS A 151 9.63 -0.85 -0.63
C HIS A 151 8.78 0.34 -1.12
N THR A 152 9.42 1.47 -1.45
CA THR A 152 8.76 2.67 -1.97
C THR A 152 8.02 2.36 -3.28
N SER A 153 8.64 1.60 -4.19
CA SER A 153 8.00 1.14 -5.42
C SER A 153 6.72 0.36 -5.17
N TRP A 154 6.71 -0.51 -4.16
CA TRP A 154 5.55 -1.33 -3.84
C TRP A 154 4.43 -0.50 -3.21
N LEU A 155 4.78 0.46 -2.36
CA LEU A 155 3.83 1.39 -1.77
C LEU A 155 3.17 2.27 -2.84
N MET A 156 3.98 2.82 -3.76
CA MET A 156 3.47 3.60 -4.89
C MET A 156 2.59 2.77 -5.81
N HIS A 157 2.92 1.49 -6.01
CA HIS A 157 2.05 0.59 -6.76
C HIS A 157 0.69 0.41 -6.08
N GLU A 158 0.66 0.16 -4.77
CA GLU A 158 -0.59 0.05 -4.02
C GLU A 158 -1.41 1.35 -4.04
N PHE A 159 -0.77 2.51 -3.87
CA PHE A 159 -1.42 3.81 -3.97
C PHE A 159 -2.04 4.04 -5.36
N ASN A 160 -1.27 3.78 -6.43
CA ASN A 160 -1.73 3.95 -7.80
C ASN A 160 -2.87 2.99 -8.15
N THR A 161 -2.83 1.76 -7.65
CA THR A 161 -3.93 0.81 -7.81
C THR A 161 -5.20 1.32 -7.11
N LEU A 162 -5.08 1.78 -5.86
CA LEU A 162 -6.20 2.35 -5.11
C LEU A 162 -6.78 3.57 -5.85
N ALA A 163 -5.94 4.45 -6.40
CA ALA A 163 -6.36 5.64 -7.14
C ALA A 163 -7.11 5.29 -8.42
N ARG A 164 -6.61 4.33 -9.20
CA ARG A 164 -7.27 3.87 -10.41
C ARG A 164 -8.59 3.17 -10.13
N LEU A 165 -8.67 2.39 -9.05
CA LEU A 165 -9.92 1.75 -8.61
C LEU A 165 -10.95 2.80 -8.19
N TYR A 166 -10.55 3.77 -7.37
CA TYR A 166 -11.42 4.86 -6.95
C TYR A 166 -11.94 5.67 -8.14
N ALA A 167 -11.06 6.03 -9.08
CA ALA A 167 -11.44 6.75 -10.30
C ALA A 167 -12.39 5.96 -11.20
N ALA A 168 -12.32 4.62 -11.18
CA ALA A 168 -13.24 3.74 -11.89
C ALA A 168 -14.59 3.55 -11.17
N GLY A 169 -14.80 4.20 -10.02
CA GLY A 169 -16.03 4.09 -9.22
C GLY A 169 -16.09 2.83 -8.35
N ALA A 170 -14.96 2.15 -8.12
CA ALA A 170 -14.92 1.03 -7.18
C ALA A 170 -15.18 1.53 -5.75
N ALA A 171 -15.86 0.70 -4.96
CA ALA A 171 -16.12 0.93 -3.54
C ALA A 171 -14.83 0.68 -2.73
N VAL A 172 -13.89 1.61 -2.82
CA VAL A 172 -12.59 1.61 -2.12
C VAL A 172 -12.39 2.94 -1.40
N PRO A 173 -11.50 3.03 -0.40
CA PRO A 173 -11.20 4.31 0.23
C PRO A 173 -10.63 5.28 -0.80
N GLU A 174 -11.11 6.53 -0.82
CA GLU A 174 -10.51 7.60 -1.62
C GLU A 174 -9.04 7.78 -1.22
N PRO A 175 -8.09 7.59 -2.14
CA PRO A 175 -6.68 7.87 -1.86
C PRO A 175 -6.45 9.38 -1.84
N ILE A 176 -5.74 9.87 -0.83
CA ILE A 176 -5.46 11.29 -0.64
C ILE A 176 -3.99 11.60 -0.96
N ALA A 177 -3.06 10.84 -0.38
CA ALA A 177 -1.63 11.04 -0.57
C ALA A 177 -0.83 9.78 -0.21
N SER A 178 0.43 9.73 -0.64
CA SER A 178 1.42 8.75 -0.20
C SER A 178 2.67 9.44 0.35
N SER A 179 3.37 8.75 1.23
CA SER A 179 4.71 9.09 1.71
C SER A 179 5.64 7.88 1.52
N ASP A 180 6.90 8.00 1.92
CA ASP A 180 7.87 6.91 1.80
C ASP A 180 7.41 5.59 2.43
N ASN A 181 6.64 5.66 3.52
CA ASN A 181 6.21 4.48 4.29
C ASN A 181 4.73 4.51 4.67
N ALA A 182 3.92 5.43 4.14
CA ALA A 182 2.50 5.48 4.44
C ALA A 182 1.61 5.85 3.24
N ILE A 183 0.35 5.43 3.31
CA ILE A 183 -0.73 5.87 2.42
C ILE A 183 -1.81 6.54 3.27
N LEU A 184 -2.21 7.75 2.88
CA LEU A 184 -3.33 8.49 3.46
C LEU A 184 -4.55 8.31 2.55
N MET A 185 -5.67 7.90 3.13
CA MET A 185 -6.92 7.62 2.42
C MET A 185 -8.14 8.01 3.25
N ALA A 186 -9.33 8.03 2.65
CA ALA A 186 -10.58 8.24 3.38
C ALA A 186 -10.74 7.23 4.52
N TYR A 187 -11.20 7.72 5.67
CA TYR A 187 -11.55 6.86 6.80
C TYR A 187 -12.97 6.32 6.64
N VAL A 188 -13.15 5.02 6.90
CA VAL A 188 -14.47 4.38 6.92
C VAL A 188 -14.83 4.07 8.38
N GLY A 189 -15.85 4.75 8.89
CA GLY A 189 -16.22 4.76 10.31
C GLY A 189 -16.56 6.17 10.79
N ASP A 190 -16.59 6.35 12.11
CA ASP A 190 -16.80 7.63 12.75
C ASP A 190 -15.75 7.95 13.84
N GLN A 191 -16.02 8.99 14.64
CA GLN A 191 -15.12 9.44 15.71
C GLN A 191 -14.93 8.40 16.83
N ASN A 192 -15.83 7.43 16.94
CA ASN A 192 -15.85 6.44 18.00
C ASN A 192 -15.43 5.06 17.50
N THR A 193 -15.84 4.67 16.29
CA THR A 193 -15.76 3.29 15.82
C THR A 193 -15.33 3.21 14.36
N ALA A 194 -14.35 2.36 14.09
CA ALA A 194 -13.97 1.99 12.73
C ALA A 194 -15.00 1.03 12.15
N ALA A 195 -15.18 1.09 10.83
CA ALA A 195 -16.05 0.13 10.15
C ALA A 195 -15.58 -1.31 10.41
N PRO A 196 -16.46 -2.21 10.89
CA PRO A 196 -16.11 -3.62 11.02
C PRO A 196 -15.90 -4.25 9.65
N THR A 197 -15.15 -5.34 9.63
CA THR A 197 -15.09 -6.22 8.45
C THR A 197 -16.36 -7.06 8.36
N LEU A 198 -16.72 -7.52 7.16
CA LEU A 198 -17.86 -8.42 6.98
C LEU A 198 -17.74 -9.69 7.83
N ASN A 199 -16.53 -10.20 8.07
CA ASN A 199 -16.31 -11.37 8.93
C ASN A 199 -16.72 -11.14 10.40
N GLU A 200 -16.74 -9.90 10.87
CA GLU A 200 -17.07 -9.54 12.26
C GLU A 200 -18.58 -9.33 12.49
N ILE A 201 -19.39 -9.34 11.41
CA ILE A 201 -20.82 -9.08 11.47
C ILE A 201 -21.65 -10.15 10.75
N GLY A 202 -22.89 -10.32 11.20
CA GLY A 202 -23.92 -11.00 10.44
C GLY A 202 -24.74 -9.99 9.65
N LEU A 203 -25.05 -10.29 8.40
CA LEU A 203 -25.90 -9.45 7.57
C LEU A 203 -27.35 -9.94 7.65
N ALA A 204 -28.30 -9.02 7.57
CA ALA A 204 -29.68 -9.40 7.32
C ALA A 204 -29.82 -9.98 5.90
N ARG A 205 -30.76 -10.90 5.70
CA ARG A 205 -30.89 -11.63 4.42
C ARG A 205 -31.24 -10.71 3.25
N ASP A 206 -32.03 -9.67 3.50
CA ASP A 206 -32.42 -8.64 2.53
C ASP A 206 -31.27 -7.70 2.17
N GLU A 207 -30.28 -7.53 3.06
CA GLU A 207 -29.09 -6.74 2.82
C GLU A 207 -27.95 -7.56 2.15
N ALA A 208 -27.86 -8.85 2.45
CA ALA A 208 -26.78 -9.70 1.96
C ALA A 208 -26.71 -9.78 0.43
N THR A 209 -27.86 -9.90 -0.26
CA THR A 209 -27.92 -9.97 -1.73
C THR A 209 -27.41 -8.70 -2.42
N PRO A 210 -27.92 -7.49 -2.15
CA PRO A 210 -27.41 -6.28 -2.80
C PRO A 210 -25.94 -6.00 -2.47
N LEU A 211 -25.47 -6.33 -1.25
CA LEU A 211 -24.05 -6.20 -0.93
C LEU A 211 -23.19 -7.21 -1.70
N PHE A 212 -23.64 -8.45 -1.87
CA PHE A 212 -22.96 -9.43 -2.71
C PHE A 212 -22.84 -8.96 -4.15
N GLU A 213 -23.91 -8.44 -4.74
CA GLU A 213 -23.89 -7.86 -6.08
C GLU A 213 -22.90 -6.70 -6.20
N LYS A 214 -22.84 -5.82 -5.20
CA LYS A 214 -21.81 -4.75 -5.13
C LYS A 214 -20.39 -5.33 -5.08
N VAL A 215 -20.15 -6.41 -4.32
CA VAL A 215 -18.82 -7.08 -4.30
C VAL A 215 -18.47 -7.64 -5.69
N ILE A 216 -19.39 -8.36 -6.34
CA ILE A 216 -19.17 -8.91 -7.69
C ILE A 216 -18.93 -7.79 -8.71
N HIS A 217 -19.66 -6.68 -8.62
CA HIS A 217 -19.44 -5.52 -9.47
C HIS A 217 -18.02 -4.94 -9.29
N ASN A 218 -17.53 -4.85 -8.05
CA ASN A 218 -16.16 -4.40 -7.79
C ASN A 218 -15.10 -5.39 -8.31
N ILE A 219 -15.36 -6.70 -8.25
CA ILE A 219 -14.49 -7.71 -8.89
C ILE A 219 -14.44 -7.50 -10.40
N LEU A 220 -15.58 -7.22 -11.04
CA LEU A 220 -15.63 -6.92 -12.46
C LEU A 220 -14.85 -5.64 -12.80
N LEU A 221 -14.99 -4.56 -12.02
CA LEU A 221 -14.22 -3.32 -12.22
C LEU A 221 -12.71 -3.58 -12.11
N MET A 222 -12.27 -4.35 -11.11
CA MET A 222 -10.87 -4.75 -10.99
C MET A 222 -10.41 -5.50 -12.23
N LEU A 223 -11.17 -6.49 -12.70
CA LEU A 223 -10.84 -7.26 -13.90
C LEU A 223 -10.75 -6.37 -15.15
N GLN A 224 -11.69 -5.44 -15.33
CA GLN A 224 -11.67 -4.50 -16.45
C GLN A 224 -10.44 -3.57 -16.46
N LEU A 225 -9.83 -3.35 -15.30
CA LEU A 225 -8.58 -2.60 -15.15
C LEU A 225 -7.32 -3.47 -15.27
N GLY A 226 -7.47 -4.77 -15.54
CA GLY A 226 -6.37 -5.74 -15.66
C GLY A 226 -5.97 -6.38 -14.33
N TRP A 227 -6.81 -6.30 -13.31
CA TRP A 227 -6.44 -6.66 -11.94
C TRP A 227 -7.35 -7.70 -11.30
N ILE A 228 -6.73 -8.53 -10.49
CA ILE A 228 -7.38 -9.41 -9.53
C ILE A 228 -6.86 -9.04 -8.16
N HIS A 229 -7.75 -8.89 -7.18
CA HIS A 229 -7.39 -8.49 -5.82
C HIS A 229 -6.27 -9.36 -5.22
N GLY A 230 -6.35 -10.69 -5.41
CA GLY A 230 -5.30 -11.62 -5.02
C GLY A 230 -5.32 -12.02 -3.54
N ASP A 231 -6.27 -11.51 -2.76
CA ASP A 231 -6.58 -11.98 -1.41
C ASP A 231 -7.99 -11.56 -0.94
N LEU A 232 -8.94 -11.41 -1.85
CA LEU A 232 -10.28 -10.93 -1.47
C LEU A 232 -11.01 -11.97 -0.59
N SER A 233 -11.57 -11.48 0.51
CA SER A 233 -12.41 -12.26 1.44
C SER A 233 -13.21 -11.31 2.34
N ALA A 234 -14.10 -11.85 3.17
CA ALA A 234 -14.87 -11.06 4.14
C ALA A 234 -14.00 -10.30 5.18
N TYR A 235 -12.71 -10.63 5.31
CA TYR A 235 -11.75 -9.90 6.16
C TYR A 235 -11.25 -8.60 5.53
N ASN A 236 -11.38 -8.46 4.20
CA ASN A 236 -10.88 -7.35 3.40
C ASN A 236 -12.02 -6.50 2.81
N ILE A 237 -13.24 -6.68 3.32
CA ILE A 237 -14.43 -5.90 2.96
C ILE A 237 -14.95 -5.29 4.26
N LEU A 238 -14.87 -3.97 4.35
CA LEU A 238 -15.47 -3.18 5.44
C LEU A 238 -16.96 -3.00 5.17
N TYR A 239 -17.74 -2.88 6.24
CA TYR A 239 -19.15 -2.55 6.20
C TYR A 239 -19.44 -1.35 7.09
N TRP A 240 -20.10 -0.33 6.54
CA TRP A 240 -20.52 0.84 7.29
C TRP A 240 -21.83 1.40 6.74
N ALA A 241 -22.84 1.53 7.58
CA ALA A 241 -24.11 2.17 7.26
C ALA A 241 -24.77 1.66 5.94
N GLY A 242 -24.79 0.34 5.72
CA GLY A 242 -25.38 -0.27 4.53
C GLY A 242 -24.49 -0.31 3.29
N GLU A 243 -23.25 0.16 3.40
CA GLU A 243 -22.30 0.22 2.30
C GLU A 243 -21.05 -0.63 2.57
N ILE A 244 -20.46 -1.15 1.49
CA ILE A 244 -19.20 -1.90 1.53
C ILE A 244 -18.03 -1.02 1.13
N THR A 245 -16.83 -1.37 1.62
CA THR A 245 -15.57 -0.80 1.10
C THR A 245 -14.50 -1.88 1.06
N LEU A 246 -13.96 -2.17 -0.12
CA LEU A 246 -12.86 -3.11 -0.32
C LEU A 246 -11.54 -2.44 0.08
N ILE A 247 -10.71 -3.17 0.82
CA ILE A 247 -9.43 -2.70 1.33
C ILE A 247 -8.33 -3.73 1.09
N ASP A 248 -7.09 -3.29 1.29
CA ASP A 248 -5.87 -4.12 1.28
C ASP A 248 -5.52 -4.69 -0.10
N PHE A 249 -4.84 -3.87 -0.91
CA PHE A 249 -4.45 -4.18 -2.29
C PHE A 249 -2.97 -4.63 -2.52
N PRO A 250 -2.16 -5.04 -1.53
CA PRO A 250 -0.75 -5.34 -1.79
C PRO A 250 -0.50 -6.58 -2.67
N GLN A 251 -1.49 -7.48 -2.76
CA GLN A 251 -1.44 -8.74 -3.51
C GLN A 251 -2.14 -8.67 -4.88
N ILE A 252 -2.44 -7.46 -5.36
CA ILE A 252 -2.99 -7.25 -6.70
C ILE A 252 -2.15 -8.00 -7.73
N THR A 253 -2.85 -8.79 -8.52
CA THR A 253 -2.31 -9.69 -9.53
C THR A 253 -2.78 -9.21 -10.90
N ASP A 254 -1.85 -9.13 -11.83
CA ASP A 254 -2.12 -8.78 -13.22
C ASP A 254 -2.82 -9.97 -13.93
N SER A 255 -4.02 -9.72 -14.48
CA SER A 255 -4.86 -10.78 -15.06
C SER A 255 -4.36 -11.29 -16.41
N ALA A 256 -3.54 -10.51 -17.12
CA ALA A 256 -3.04 -10.86 -18.46
C ALA A 256 -1.68 -11.58 -18.42
N SER A 257 -0.82 -11.21 -17.48
CA SER A 257 0.58 -11.67 -17.42
C SER A 257 0.82 -12.78 -16.38
N ASN A 258 -0.04 -12.92 -15.37
CA ASN A 258 0.13 -13.96 -14.37
C ASN A 258 -0.49 -15.29 -14.85
N PRO A 259 0.30 -16.39 -14.97
CA PRO A 259 -0.21 -17.68 -15.45
C PRO A 259 -1.23 -18.32 -14.50
N HIS A 260 -1.32 -17.84 -13.26
CA HIS A 260 -2.27 -18.28 -12.25
C HIS A 260 -3.45 -17.32 -12.05
N ALA A 261 -3.60 -16.29 -12.89
CA ALA A 261 -4.66 -15.28 -12.77
C ALA A 261 -6.06 -15.90 -12.62
N HIS A 262 -6.46 -16.79 -13.53
CA HIS A 262 -7.78 -17.44 -13.46
C HIS A 262 -7.99 -18.17 -12.12
N PHE A 263 -6.98 -18.92 -11.64
CA PHE A 263 -7.06 -19.63 -10.37
C PHE A 263 -7.18 -18.68 -9.17
N ILE A 264 -6.43 -17.57 -9.19
CA ILE A 264 -6.47 -16.57 -8.13
C ILE A 264 -7.84 -15.89 -8.09
N LEU A 265 -8.42 -15.57 -9.25
CA LEU A 265 -9.78 -15.03 -9.37
C LEU A 265 -10.82 -16.01 -8.81
N GLU A 266 -10.77 -17.29 -9.22
CA GLU A 266 -11.70 -18.31 -8.74
C GLU A 266 -11.65 -18.46 -7.22
N ARG A 267 -10.45 -18.42 -6.64
CA ARG A 267 -10.25 -18.50 -5.19
C ARG A 267 -10.83 -17.28 -4.46
N ASP A 268 -10.60 -16.08 -4.97
CA ASP A 268 -11.15 -14.85 -4.41
C ASP A 268 -12.69 -14.87 -4.44
N ILE A 269 -13.30 -15.27 -5.57
CA ILE A 269 -14.75 -15.43 -5.70
C ILE A 269 -15.28 -16.52 -4.76
N THR A 270 -14.57 -17.64 -4.64
CA THR A 270 -14.94 -18.73 -3.70
C THR A 270 -15.01 -18.23 -2.26
N ARG A 271 -14.01 -17.46 -1.80
CA ARG A 271 -13.99 -16.90 -0.44
C ARG A 271 -15.12 -15.91 -0.18
N VAL A 272 -15.48 -15.12 -1.20
CA VAL A 272 -16.66 -14.24 -1.14
C VAL A 272 -17.94 -15.07 -1.06
N CYS A 273 -18.12 -16.05 -1.95
CA CYS A 273 -19.26 -16.97 -1.92
C CYS A 273 -19.40 -17.70 -0.58
N ASP A 274 -18.29 -18.16 0.03
CA ASP A 274 -18.29 -18.87 1.30
C ASP A 274 -18.89 -18.03 2.43
N TYR A 275 -18.63 -16.71 2.43
CA TYR A 275 -19.23 -15.79 3.38
C TYR A 275 -20.71 -15.56 3.07
N PHE A 276 -21.05 -15.13 1.85
CA PHE A 276 -22.42 -14.72 1.50
C PHE A 276 -23.41 -15.89 1.47
N SER A 277 -22.95 -17.12 1.16
CA SER A 277 -23.80 -18.32 1.24
C SER A 277 -24.26 -18.60 2.68
N ARG A 278 -23.42 -18.32 3.68
CA ARG A 278 -23.80 -18.41 5.10
C ARG A 278 -24.81 -17.35 5.51
N GLN A 279 -24.84 -16.21 4.80
CA GLN A 279 -25.84 -15.15 4.96
C GLN A 279 -27.13 -15.43 4.17
N GLY A 280 -27.20 -16.54 3.43
CA GLY A 280 -28.38 -16.98 2.68
C GLY A 280 -28.42 -16.55 1.21
N VAL A 281 -27.32 -16.05 0.65
CA VAL A 281 -27.20 -15.72 -0.77
C VAL A 281 -26.82 -16.98 -1.57
N PRO A 282 -27.62 -17.42 -2.55
CA PRO A 282 -27.22 -18.51 -3.44
C PRO A 282 -25.98 -18.12 -4.26
N CYS A 283 -24.93 -18.94 -4.22
CA CYS A 283 -23.67 -18.65 -4.89
C CYS A 283 -23.09 -19.90 -5.57
N ASP A 284 -22.72 -19.78 -6.85
CA ASP A 284 -21.90 -20.77 -7.55
C ASP A 284 -20.59 -20.09 -7.99
N PRO A 285 -19.49 -20.25 -7.23
CA PRO A 285 -18.24 -19.54 -7.52
C PRO A 285 -17.67 -19.91 -8.89
N LYS A 286 -17.86 -21.15 -9.36
CA LYS A 286 -17.32 -21.58 -10.66
C LYS A 286 -18.06 -20.92 -11.81
N SER A 287 -19.39 -20.91 -11.74
CA SER A 287 -20.21 -20.26 -12.75
C SER A 287 -19.91 -18.75 -12.83
N ILE A 288 -19.83 -18.08 -11.67
CA ILE A 288 -19.51 -16.64 -11.60
C ILE A 288 -18.12 -16.37 -12.18
N THR A 289 -17.12 -17.15 -11.78
CA THR A 289 -15.76 -17.00 -12.31
C THR A 289 -15.73 -17.16 -13.83
N GLN A 290 -16.38 -18.20 -14.36
CA GLN A 290 -16.44 -18.45 -15.78
C GLN A 290 -17.12 -17.30 -16.53
N GLN A 291 -18.24 -16.78 -16.02
CA GLN A 291 -18.95 -15.65 -16.63
C GLN A 291 -18.09 -14.38 -16.65
N LEU A 292 -17.48 -14.03 -15.52
CA LEU A 292 -16.61 -12.85 -15.44
C LEU A 292 -15.39 -12.99 -16.36
N TRP A 293 -14.78 -14.17 -16.41
CA TRP A 293 -13.61 -14.43 -17.25
C TRP A 293 -13.93 -14.43 -18.74
N GLN A 294 -15.09 -14.95 -19.15
CA GLN A 294 -15.51 -14.92 -20.56
C GLN A 294 -15.88 -13.51 -21.04
N ASN A 295 -16.48 -12.71 -20.16
CA ASN A 295 -16.82 -11.32 -20.46
C ASN A 295 -15.60 -10.40 -20.44
N TYR A 296 -14.50 -10.85 -19.84
CA TYR A 296 -13.21 -10.16 -19.81
C TYR A 296 -12.32 -10.63 -20.97
N ASN A 297 -12.14 -9.80 -22.00
CA ASN A 297 -11.20 -10.07 -23.08
C ASN A 297 -9.91 -9.25 -22.91
N PRO A 298 -8.78 -9.86 -22.49
CA PRO A 298 -7.53 -9.14 -22.21
C PRO A 298 -6.90 -8.47 -23.45
N ILE A 299 -7.34 -8.81 -24.66
CA ILE A 299 -6.85 -8.20 -25.92
C ILE A 299 -7.29 -6.71 -26.03
N ASP A 300 -8.46 -6.35 -25.50
CA ASP A 300 -9.00 -4.98 -25.55
C ASP A 300 -8.31 -4.02 -24.54
N GLU A 301 -7.62 -4.58 -23.55
CA GLU A 301 -6.97 -3.85 -22.47
C GLU A 301 -5.69 -3.12 -22.92
N LYS A 302 -4.85 -3.75 -23.76
CA LYS A 302 -3.65 -3.08 -24.30
C LYS A 302 -4.01 -1.85 -25.14
N ALA A 303 -5.14 -1.90 -25.84
CA ALA A 303 -5.66 -0.77 -26.60
C ALA A 303 -6.14 0.34 -25.65
N ARG A 304 -6.97 0.00 -24.65
CA ARG A 304 -7.49 0.96 -23.67
C ARG A 304 -6.41 1.62 -22.80
N LEU A 305 -5.40 0.87 -22.35
CA LEU A 305 -4.27 1.40 -21.58
C LEU A 305 -3.40 2.34 -22.40
N ALA A 306 -3.24 2.06 -23.70
CA ALA A 306 -2.54 2.97 -24.61
C ALA A 306 -3.32 4.28 -24.80
N ASP A 307 -4.63 4.20 -25.01
CA ASP A 307 -5.49 5.38 -25.15
C ASP A 307 -5.51 6.25 -23.89
N TRP A 308 -5.54 5.64 -22.71
CA TRP A 308 -5.51 6.34 -21.42
C TRP A 308 -4.17 6.98 -21.11
N SER A 309 -3.06 6.28 -21.36
CA SER A 309 -1.73 6.84 -21.15
C SER A 309 -1.46 8.04 -22.07
N MET A 310 -2.07 8.06 -23.26
CA MET A 310 -2.05 9.22 -24.16
C MET A 310 -2.91 10.38 -23.64
N ALA A 311 -4.08 10.11 -23.07
CA ALA A 311 -4.94 11.15 -22.48
C ALA A 311 -4.28 11.83 -21.26
N GLN A 312 -3.63 11.06 -20.39
CA GLN A 312 -2.89 11.60 -19.24
C GLN A 312 -1.71 12.49 -19.64
N LEU A 313 -0.95 12.10 -20.67
CA LEU A 313 0.14 12.93 -21.20
C LEU A 313 -0.39 14.24 -21.79
N GLN A 314 -1.57 14.22 -22.42
CA GLN A 314 -2.19 15.42 -22.98
C GLN A 314 -2.72 16.37 -21.90
N GLU A 315 -3.22 15.87 -20.77
CA GLU A 315 -3.61 16.70 -19.63
C GLU A 315 -2.40 17.31 -18.90
N GLU A 316 -1.30 16.56 -18.76
CA GLU A 316 -0.05 17.08 -18.19
C GLU A 316 0.64 18.12 -19.10
N GLU A 317 0.51 18.02 -20.42
CA GLU A 317 1.02 19.02 -21.37
C GLU A 317 0.13 20.27 -21.48
N ALA A 318 -1.11 20.21 -21.00
CA ALA A 318 -2.08 21.31 -21.03
C ALA A 318 -2.10 22.19 -19.76
N GLN A 319 -1.34 21.81 -18.73
CA GLN A 319 -1.16 22.57 -17.47
C GLN A 319 0.21 23.24 -17.41
#